data_AF-A0A6G8Q5P4-F1
#
_entry.id   AF-A0A6G8Q5P4-F1
#
_cell.length_a   1.000
_cell.length_b   1.000
_cell.length_c   1.000
_cell.angle_alpha   90.00
_cell.angle_beta   90.00
_cell.angle_gamma   90.00
#
_symmetry.space_group_name_H-M   'P 1'
#
loop_
_entity.id
_entity.type
_entity.pdbx_description
1 polymer ?
#
loop_
_entity_poly.entity_id
_entity_poly.type
_entity_poly.pdbx_seq_one_letter_code
_entity_poly.pdbx_strand_id
1 'polypeptide(L)'
;MKGKLMAACVVMLVGVFLVGGVALADGFRGTSGPDEISGTDRADLIRGLGGNDRLSGRGGDDDIYGDGGYDKIRGNKGDDYLVANDGKKDTIYCGDGRDFVYADPTDLVYYGCETVRIDRSK
;
A
#
# COMPACT_ATOMS: atom_id res chain seq x y z
N MET A 1 -16.52 -47.57 -29.81
CA MET A 1 -15.35 -47.05 -30.54
C MET A 1 -15.81 -45.96 -31.51
N LYS A 2 -15.03 -44.87 -31.64
CA LYS A 2 -15.25 -43.62 -32.41
C LYS A 2 -16.05 -42.56 -31.61
N GLY A 3 -15.55 -41.36 -31.29
CA GLY A 3 -14.24 -40.72 -31.42
C GLY A 3 -14.27 -39.42 -30.61
N LYS A 4 -13.28 -39.18 -29.75
CA LYS A 4 -13.09 -37.90 -29.05
C LYS A 4 -12.26 -36.99 -29.96
N LEU A 5 -12.77 -35.79 -30.25
CA LEU A 5 -12.02 -34.69 -30.87
C LEU A 5 -12.49 -33.41 -30.16
N MET A 6 -11.88 -33.03 -29.03
CA MET A 6 -10.70 -32.15 -28.94
C MET A 6 -10.89 -30.86 -29.75
N ALA A 7 -11.64 -29.91 -29.21
CA ALA A 7 -11.54 -28.51 -29.61
C ALA A 7 -10.53 -27.82 -28.69
N ALA A 8 -9.29 -27.70 -29.18
CA ALA A 8 -8.25 -26.91 -28.56
C ALA A 8 -8.63 -25.42 -28.69
N CYS A 9 -8.93 -24.77 -27.57
CA CYS A 9 -8.97 -23.32 -27.52
C CYS A 9 -7.53 -22.82 -27.48
N VAL A 10 -6.97 -22.56 -28.65
CA VAL A 10 -5.72 -21.83 -28.82
C VAL A 10 -6.02 -20.37 -28.46
N VAL A 11 -5.87 -20.01 -27.19
CA VAL A 11 -5.72 -18.60 -26.83
C VAL A 11 -4.25 -18.26 -27.04
N MET A 12 -3.98 -17.42 -28.04
CA MET A 12 -2.66 -16.89 -28.32
C MET A 12 -2.01 -16.33 -27.06
N LEU A 13 -0.82 -16.82 -26.75
CA LEU A 13 0.21 -16.05 -26.05
C LEU A 13 0.39 -14.72 -26.77
N VAL A 14 -0.05 -13.62 -26.17
CA VAL A 14 0.57 -12.32 -26.45
C VAL A 14 1.71 -12.20 -25.45
N GLY A 15 2.89 -12.65 -25.86
CA GLY A 15 4.13 -12.35 -25.16
C GLY A 15 4.36 -10.85 -25.22
N VAL A 16 4.15 -10.17 -24.10
CA VAL A 16 4.71 -8.83 -23.89
C VAL A 16 5.97 -9.02 -23.07
N PHE A 17 7.10 -9.11 -23.78
CA PHE A 17 8.42 -8.94 -23.20
C PHE A 17 8.94 -7.56 -23.66
N LEU A 18 8.72 -6.55 -22.82
CA LEU A 18 9.47 -5.29 -22.87
C LEU A 18 10.26 -5.22 -21.57
N VAL A 19 11.58 -5.42 -21.68
CA VAL A 19 12.53 -5.28 -20.58
C VAL A 19 12.91 -3.81 -20.49
N GLY A 20 12.46 -3.14 -19.44
CA GLY A 20 12.78 -1.75 -19.12
C GLY A 20 11.87 -1.29 -17.99
N GLY A 21 12.33 -1.39 -16.76
CA GLY A 21 11.55 -1.24 -15.52
C GLY A 21 10.61 -0.04 -15.54
N VAL A 22 9.33 -0.32 -15.77
CA VAL A 22 8.29 0.44 -15.09
C VAL A 22 8.10 -0.26 -13.75
N ALA A 23 8.44 0.41 -12.65
CA ALA A 23 7.95 -0.01 -11.35
C ALA A 23 6.42 0.07 -11.45
N LEU A 24 5.78 -1.05 -11.78
CA LEU A 24 4.34 -1.17 -11.64
C LEU A 24 4.13 -1.29 -10.14
N ALA A 25 3.96 -0.16 -9.48
CA ALA A 25 3.37 -0.16 -8.15
C ALA A 25 2.03 -0.90 -8.25
N ASP A 26 1.83 -1.97 -7.49
CA ASP A 26 0.52 -2.61 -7.47
C ASP A 26 -0.45 -1.68 -6.72
N GLY A 27 -1.64 -1.49 -7.29
CA GLY A 27 -2.56 -0.46 -6.84
C GLY A 27 -3.64 -1.04 -5.93
N PHE A 28 -3.56 -0.79 -4.63
CA PHE A 28 -4.56 -1.20 -3.66
C PHE A 28 -5.44 -0.02 -3.24
N ARG A 29 -6.76 -0.22 -3.30
CA ARG A 29 -7.74 0.82 -2.99
C ARG A 29 -8.83 0.25 -2.10
N GLY A 30 -9.02 0.86 -0.95
CA GLY A 30 -10.11 0.59 -0.02
C GLY A 30 -11.44 1.19 -0.46
N THR A 31 -12.33 1.37 0.50
CA THR A 31 -13.72 1.75 0.35
C THR A 31 -14.02 2.94 1.26
N SER A 32 -15.30 3.26 1.49
CA SER A 32 -15.70 4.26 2.49
C SER A 32 -15.96 3.62 3.87
N GLY A 33 -15.67 2.33 4.03
CA GLY A 33 -15.81 1.60 5.28
C GLY A 33 -14.49 0.97 5.69
N PRO A 34 -14.44 0.28 6.84
CA PRO A 34 -13.21 -0.31 7.35
C PRO A 34 -12.67 -1.41 6.43
N ASP A 35 -11.42 -1.28 6.03
CA ASP A 35 -10.73 -2.23 5.16
C ASP A 35 -9.49 -2.85 5.83
N GLU A 36 -9.12 -4.04 5.36
CA GLU A 36 -7.84 -4.68 5.68
C GLU A 36 -7.11 -4.93 4.36
N ILE A 37 -6.06 -4.16 4.13
CA ILE A 37 -5.31 -4.14 2.88
C ILE A 37 -3.86 -4.52 3.19
N SER A 38 -3.38 -5.54 2.46
CA SER A 38 -1.98 -5.96 2.49
C SER A 38 -1.44 -5.92 1.07
N GLY A 39 -0.34 -5.20 0.88
CA GLY A 39 0.41 -5.14 -0.35
C GLY A 39 1.16 -6.43 -0.66
N THR A 40 2.30 -6.27 -1.30
CA THR A 40 3.14 -7.30 -1.87
C THR A 40 4.57 -7.14 -1.36
N ASP A 41 5.50 -7.96 -1.86
CA ASP A 41 6.92 -7.79 -1.53
C ASP A 41 7.63 -6.90 -2.58
N ARG A 42 6.87 -6.03 -3.26
CA ARG A 42 7.31 -5.01 -4.22
C ARG A 42 6.70 -3.67 -3.82
N ALA A 43 7.26 -2.58 -4.33
CA ALA A 43 6.68 -1.25 -4.22
C ALA A 43 5.21 -1.25 -4.64
N ASP A 44 4.34 -0.70 -3.80
CA ASP A 44 2.90 -0.62 -3.98
C ASP A 44 2.35 0.79 -3.72
N LEU A 45 1.17 1.08 -4.26
CA LEU A 45 0.37 2.26 -3.91
C LEU A 45 -0.88 1.81 -3.16
N ILE A 46 -0.99 2.16 -1.89
CA ILE A 46 -2.08 1.78 -1.00
C ILE A 46 -2.88 3.01 -0.59
N ARG A 47 -4.20 2.99 -0.80
CA ARG A 47 -5.13 4.05 -0.33
C ARG A 47 -6.29 3.47 0.46
N GLY A 48 -6.39 3.83 1.75
CA GLY A 48 -7.50 3.43 2.64
C GLY A 48 -8.83 4.08 2.27
N LEU A 49 -8.77 5.35 1.85
CA LEU A 49 -9.91 6.25 1.57
C LEU A 49 -10.70 6.69 2.80
N GLY A 50 -11.63 5.90 3.30
CA GLY A 50 -12.48 6.31 4.40
C GLY A 50 -12.85 5.11 5.24
N GLY A 51 -12.75 5.20 6.55
CA GLY A 51 -12.98 4.05 7.41
C GLY A 51 -11.92 3.98 8.49
N ASN A 52 -11.89 2.88 9.23
CA ASN A 52 -10.82 2.65 10.20
C ASN A 52 -10.02 1.46 9.70
N ASP A 53 -8.96 1.74 8.96
CA ASP A 53 -8.32 0.76 8.11
C ASP A 53 -7.13 0.08 8.79
N ARG A 54 -6.77 -1.09 8.26
CA ARG A 54 -5.50 -1.77 8.54
C ARG A 54 -4.74 -1.87 7.24
N LEU A 55 -3.70 -1.05 7.09
CA LEU A 55 -2.88 -0.95 5.89
C LEU A 55 -1.49 -1.52 6.15
N SER A 56 -1.00 -2.38 5.27
CA SER A 56 0.34 -2.97 5.37
C SER A 56 1.03 -3.04 4.01
N GLY A 57 2.15 -2.34 3.84
CA GLY A 57 2.99 -2.37 2.63
C GLY A 57 3.66 -3.72 2.39
N ARG A 58 4.35 -4.20 3.43
CA ARG A 58 5.08 -5.48 3.56
C ARG A 58 6.53 -5.36 3.08
N GLY A 59 6.80 -5.32 1.80
CA GLY A 59 8.15 -5.29 1.29
C GLY A 59 8.25 -4.44 0.03
N GLY A 60 9.34 -3.71 -0.12
CA GLY A 60 9.49 -2.76 -1.21
C GLY A 60 9.12 -1.35 -0.76
N ASP A 61 9.40 -0.38 -1.61
CA ASP A 61 9.24 1.04 -1.27
C ASP A 61 7.78 1.45 -1.53
N ASP A 62 6.99 1.59 -0.48
CA ASP A 62 5.54 1.73 -0.59
C ASP A 62 5.04 3.17 -0.41
N ASP A 63 4.02 3.55 -1.18
CA ASP A 63 3.25 4.78 -0.99
C ASP A 63 1.93 4.45 -0.28
N ILE A 64 1.81 4.78 1.01
CA ILE A 64 0.65 4.40 1.84
C ILE A 64 -0.11 5.63 2.34
N TYR A 65 -1.38 5.75 1.94
CA TYR A 65 -2.29 6.82 2.37
C TYR A 65 -3.40 6.23 3.24
N GLY A 66 -3.43 6.59 4.53
CA GLY A 66 -4.58 6.31 5.41
C GLY A 66 -5.84 6.98 4.90
N ASP A 67 -5.69 8.20 4.37
CA ASP A 67 -6.81 9.09 4.05
C ASP A 67 -7.69 9.29 5.31
N GLY A 68 -8.99 9.00 5.27
CA GLY A 68 -9.94 9.39 6.31
C GLY A 68 -10.23 8.32 7.38
N GLY A 69 -10.06 8.64 8.65
CA GLY A 69 -10.55 7.86 9.80
C GLY A 69 -9.45 7.41 10.75
N TYR A 70 -9.69 6.38 11.56
CA TYR A 70 -8.71 5.93 12.57
C TYR A 70 -7.99 4.69 12.10
N ASP A 71 -6.80 4.88 11.54
CA ASP A 71 -6.07 3.88 10.79
C ASP A 71 -4.92 3.26 11.58
N LYS A 72 -4.57 2.04 11.14
CA LYS A 72 -3.34 1.36 11.54
C LYS A 72 -2.51 1.11 10.30
N ILE A 73 -1.40 1.84 10.19
CA ILE A 73 -0.53 1.84 9.03
C ILE A 73 0.79 1.16 9.37
N ARG A 74 1.22 0.23 8.52
CA ARG A 74 2.51 -0.46 8.61
C ARG A 74 3.25 -0.38 7.27
N GLY A 75 4.40 0.29 7.22
CA GLY A 75 5.28 0.24 6.04
C GLY A 75 5.89 -1.15 5.87
N ASN A 76 6.54 -1.61 6.93
CA ASN A 76 7.35 -2.83 7.06
C ASN A 76 8.75 -2.68 6.46
N LYS A 77 9.08 -3.31 5.33
CA LYS A 77 10.45 -3.24 4.77
C LYS A 77 10.45 -2.41 3.51
N GLY A 78 11.36 -1.45 3.40
CA GLY A 78 11.49 -0.60 2.23
C GLY A 78 11.67 0.85 2.64
N ASP A 79 12.04 1.71 1.70
CA ASP A 79 12.03 3.16 1.93
C ASP A 79 10.59 3.65 1.67
N ASP A 80 9.76 3.74 2.72
CA ASP A 80 8.31 3.97 2.60
C ASP A 80 7.92 5.45 2.71
N TYR A 81 6.83 5.83 2.03
CA TYR A 81 6.17 7.12 2.15
C TYR A 81 4.74 6.96 2.71
N LEU A 82 4.53 7.46 3.93
CA LEU A 82 3.27 7.27 4.67
C LEU A 82 2.57 8.61 4.92
N VAL A 83 1.27 8.68 4.64
CA VAL A 83 0.45 9.88 4.82
C VAL A 83 -0.80 9.56 5.65
N ALA A 84 -0.95 10.25 6.77
CA ALA A 84 -2.04 10.14 7.72
C ALA A 84 -2.28 11.51 8.38
N ASN A 85 -2.78 12.47 7.60
CA ASN A 85 -2.91 13.87 8.03
C ASN A 85 -4.33 14.44 7.83
N ASP A 86 -5.32 13.65 8.18
CA ASP A 86 -6.75 13.93 7.96
C ASP A 86 -7.43 14.58 9.19
N GLY A 87 -6.69 14.79 10.28
CA GLY A 87 -7.16 15.28 11.57
C GLY A 87 -7.67 14.18 12.51
N LYS A 88 -7.42 12.91 12.20
CA LYS A 88 -7.75 11.78 13.07
C LYS A 88 -6.50 11.32 13.81
N LYS A 89 -6.68 10.23 14.53
CA LYS A 89 -5.63 9.67 15.37
C LYS A 89 -5.26 8.32 14.82
N ASP A 90 -4.13 8.29 14.16
CA ASP A 90 -3.62 7.10 13.52
C ASP A 90 -2.52 6.46 14.34
N THR A 91 -2.24 5.22 13.98
CA THR A 91 -1.14 4.44 14.55
C THR A 91 -0.24 3.99 13.42
N ILE A 92 1.00 4.47 13.42
CA ILE A 92 1.92 4.33 12.30
C ILE A 92 3.16 3.58 12.77
N TYR A 93 3.49 2.48 12.09
CA TYR A 93 4.77 1.77 12.23
C TYR A 93 5.46 1.80 10.88
N CYS A 94 6.60 2.47 10.76
CA CYS A 94 7.27 2.60 9.47
C CYS A 94 8.03 1.31 9.15
N GLY A 95 9.16 1.06 9.82
CA GLY A 95 9.73 -0.29 9.89
C GLY A 95 11.22 -0.28 9.61
N ASP A 96 11.67 -1.17 8.73
CA ASP A 96 13.06 -1.24 8.29
C ASP A 96 13.20 -0.48 6.96
N GLY A 97 14.05 0.54 6.93
CA GLY A 97 14.29 1.32 5.71
C GLY A 97 14.60 2.76 6.05
N ARG A 98 14.42 3.66 5.08
CA ARG A 98 14.41 5.10 5.32
C ARG A 98 13.05 5.66 4.97
N ASP A 99 12.26 5.86 6.00
CA ASP A 99 10.85 6.15 5.88
C ASP A 99 10.57 7.65 6.06
N PHE A 100 9.57 8.12 5.33
CA PHE A 100 9.02 9.46 5.45
C PHE A 100 7.55 9.38 5.83
N VAL A 101 7.18 10.07 6.91
CA VAL A 101 5.81 10.16 7.39
C VAL A 101 5.32 11.59 7.37
N TYR A 102 4.13 11.80 6.84
CA TYR A 102 3.36 13.02 7.02
C TYR A 102 2.16 12.70 7.92
N ALA A 103 2.21 13.19 9.16
CA ALA A 103 1.28 12.84 10.24
C ALA A 103 0.74 14.07 10.96
N ASP A 104 -0.26 13.89 11.80
CA ASP A 104 -0.85 14.93 12.63
C ASP A 104 -0.30 14.91 14.08
N PRO A 105 -0.50 15.98 14.86
CA PRO A 105 0.00 16.05 16.24
C PRO A 105 -0.62 14.99 17.17
N THR A 106 -1.77 14.43 16.79
CA THR A 106 -2.51 13.43 17.57
C THR A 106 -2.06 12.00 17.32
N ASP A 107 -1.28 11.76 16.27
CA ASP A 107 -0.91 10.42 15.84
C ASP A 107 0.12 9.76 16.74
N LEU A 108 0.05 8.43 16.73
CA LEU A 108 1.03 7.57 17.38
C LEU A 108 1.99 7.05 16.31
N VAL A 109 3.07 7.80 16.09
CA VAL A 109 4.17 7.38 15.21
C VAL A 109 5.19 6.60 16.03
N TYR A 110 5.35 5.31 15.71
CA TYR A 110 6.26 4.39 16.39
C TYR A 110 7.64 4.35 15.74
N TYR A 111 8.50 3.43 16.20
CA TYR A 111 9.89 3.31 15.77
C TYR A 111 10.03 2.97 14.28
N GLY A 112 11.22 3.22 13.75
CA GLY A 112 11.56 2.96 12.34
C GLY A 112 11.16 4.09 11.40
N CYS A 113 10.67 5.24 11.91
CA CYS A 113 10.34 6.39 11.07
C CYS A 113 11.49 7.41 11.12
N GLU A 114 12.30 7.49 10.07
CA GLU A 114 13.50 8.34 10.01
C GLU A 114 13.13 9.82 9.87
N THR A 115 12.15 10.12 9.02
CA THR A 115 11.67 11.49 8.79
C THR A 115 10.19 11.59 9.10
N VAL A 116 9.85 12.38 10.12
CA VAL A 116 8.45 12.62 10.50
C VAL A 116 8.15 14.10 10.36
N ARG A 117 7.17 14.42 9.50
CA ARG A 117 6.64 15.76 9.32
C ARG A 117 5.25 15.85 9.95
N ILE A 118 5.12 16.72 10.93
CA ILE A 118 3.86 16.96 11.64
C ILE A 118 3.10 18.13 11.02
N ASP A 119 1.89 17.90 10.54
CA ASP A 119 0.96 18.91 10.06
C ASP A 119 0.17 19.52 11.21
N ARG A 120 0.56 20.71 11.64
CA ARG A 120 -0.11 21.40 12.75
C ARG A 120 -1.38 22.15 12.33
N SER A 121 -1.79 22.06 11.06
CA SER A 121 -3.03 22.67 10.58
C SER A 121 -4.27 21.78 10.78
N LYS A 122 -4.05 20.54 11.21
CA LYS A 122 -5.07 19.53 11.47
C LYS A 122 -5.36 19.38 12.96
#